data_AF-A0A7W1B5B8-F1
#
_entry.id   AF-A0A7W1B5B8-F1
#
_cell.length_a   1.000
_cell.length_b   1.000
_cell.length_c   1.000
_cell.angle_alpha   90.00
_cell.angle_beta   90.00
_cell.angle_gamma   90.00
#
_symmetry.space_group_name_H-M   'P 1'
#
loop_
_entity.id
_entity.type
_entity.pdbx_description
1 polymer ?
#
loop_
_entity_poly.entity_id
_entity_poly.type
_entity_poly.pdbx_seq_one_letter_code
_entity_poly.pdbx_strand_id
1 'polypeptide(L)' 'MAKVKAIKTVYRCQSCGHNELKWLGRCPTCQEWSSMVEELDAQSAPAPRPSATGVSDGHAPVPITEVDQIN' A
#
# COMPACT_ATOMS: atom_id res chain seq x y z
N MET A 1 12.99 1.17 26.32
CA MET A 1 13.31 1.18 24.88
C MET A 1 12.12 0.59 24.13
N ALA A 2 11.40 1.36 23.31
CA ALA A 2 10.30 0.79 22.51
C ALA A 2 10.89 -0.01 21.34
N LYS A 3 10.49 -1.27 21.19
CA LYS A 3 10.99 -2.18 20.14
C LYS A 3 10.31 -1.81 18.82
N VAL A 4 11.08 -1.26 17.89
CA VAL A 4 10.62 -0.99 16.52
C VAL A 4 10.32 -2.32 15.85
N LYS A 5 9.05 -2.56 15.51
CA LYS A 5 8.65 -3.74 14.74
C LYS A 5 9.09 -3.50 13.30
N ALA A 6 9.99 -4.34 12.80
CA ALA A 6 10.42 -4.25 11.40
C ALA A 6 9.22 -4.47 10.47
N ILE A 7 9.12 -3.63 9.45
CA ILE A 7 8.11 -3.76 8.41
C ILE A 7 8.38 -5.07 7.67
N LYS A 8 7.37 -5.93 7.58
CA LYS A 8 7.46 -7.19 6.84
C LYS A 8 6.83 -7.00 5.47
N THR A 9 7.48 -7.55 4.46
CA THR A 9 6.94 -7.67 3.12
C THR A 9 5.90 -8.80 3.08
N VAL A 10 4.76 -8.55 2.46
CA VAL A 10 3.70 -9.54 2.22
C VAL A 10 3.33 -9.54 0.74
N TYR A 11 2.91 -10.68 0.21
CA TYR A 11 2.52 -10.85 -1.17
C TYR A 11 1.00 -10.99 -1.26
N ARG A 12 0.34 -9.99 -1.82
CA ARG A 12 -1.11 -9.91 -1.96
C ARG A 12 -1.55 -10.26 -3.37
N CYS A 13 -2.56 -11.12 -3.50
CA CYS A 13 -3.17 -11.43 -4.78
C CYS A 13 -4.19 -10.35 -5.17
N GLN A 14 -4.03 -9.70 -6.32
CA GLN A 14 -4.96 -8.70 -6.84
C GLN A 14 -6.28 -9.30 -7.35
N SER A 15 -6.30 -10.59 -7.69
CA SER A 15 -7.51 -11.26 -8.20
C SER A 15 -8.45 -11.73 -7.10
N CYS A 16 -7.93 -12.17 -5.95
CA CYS A 16 -8.76 -12.71 -4.86
C CYS A 16 -8.50 -12.10 -3.48
N GLY A 17 -7.46 -11.27 -3.33
CA GLY A 17 -7.11 -10.62 -2.06
C GLY A 17 -6.34 -11.51 -1.07
N HIS A 18 -5.94 -12.73 -1.45
CA HIS A 18 -5.15 -13.62 -0.59
C HIS A 18 -3.74 -13.08 -0.32
N ASN A 19 -3.27 -13.17 0.91
CA ASN A 19 -1.95 -12.69 1.34
C ASN A 19 -1.03 -13.84 1.71
N GLU A 20 0.22 -13.81 1.26
CA GLU A 20 1.22 -14.83 1.54
C GLU A 20 2.55 -14.18 1.97
N LEU A 21 3.35 -14.86 2.79
CA LEU A 21 4.66 -14.34 3.24
C LEU A 21 5.81 -14.61 2.26
N LYS A 22 5.58 -15.49 1.27
CA LYS A 22 6.56 -15.85 0.24
C LYS A 22 5.95 -15.69 -1.13
N TRP A 23 6.76 -15.27 -2.10
CA TRP A 23 6.35 -15.24 -3.49
C TRP A 23 6.20 -16.68 -4.02
N LEU A 24 4.99 -17.04 -4.42
CA LEU A 24 4.70 -18.38 -4.98
C LEU A 24 4.59 -18.40 -6.51
N GLY A 25 4.46 -17.24 -7.17
CA GLY A 25 4.27 -17.11 -8.61
C GLY A 25 2.83 -17.38 -9.04
N ARG A 26 2.18 -18.37 -8.41
CA ARG A 26 0.76 -18.68 -8.55
C ARG A 26 0.03 -18.51 -7.21
N CYS A 27 -1.14 -17.89 -7.22
CA CYS A 27 -1.98 -17.78 -6.03
C CYS A 27 -2.54 -19.17 -5.62
N PRO A 28 -2.42 -19.62 -4.36
CA PRO A 28 -2.97 -20.92 -3.93
C PRO A 28 -4.51 -20.93 -3.88
N THR A 29 -5.14 -19.76 -3.77
CA THR A 29 -6.60 -19.63 -3.60
C THR A 29 -7.33 -19.53 -4.94
N CYS A 30 -6.85 -18.69 -5.86
CA CYS A 30 -7.49 -18.51 -7.17
C CYS A 30 -6.73 -19.16 -8.33
N GLN A 31 -5.55 -19.73 -8.09
CA GLN A 31 -4.70 -20.39 -9.10
C GLN A 31 -4.22 -19.49 -10.24
N GLU A 32 -4.42 -18.18 -10.11
CA GLU A 32 -4.02 -17.18 -11.10
C GLU A 32 -2.51 -16.93 -11.06
N TRP A 33 -1.94 -16.70 -12.25
CA TRP A 33 -0.56 -16.31 -12.44
C TRP A 33 -0.47 -14.79 -12.65
N SER A 34 0.63 -14.17 -12.20
CA SER A 34 0.87 -12.72 -12.36
C SER A 34 -0.03 -11.78 -11.56
N SER A 35 -0.90 -12.29 -10.69
CA SER A 35 -1.74 -11.45 -9.81
C SER A 35 -1.12 -11.19 -8.45
N MET A 36 0.04 -11.76 -8.15
CA MET A 36 0.67 -11.66 -6.83
C MET A 36 1.58 -10.44 -6.81
N VAL A 37 1.22 -9.43 -6.01
CA VAL A 37 1.96 -8.17 -5.86
C VAL A 37 2.55 -8.04 -4.46
N GLU A 38 3.67 -7.35 -4.37
CA GLU A 38 4.36 -7.10 -3.11
C GLU A 38 3.77 -5.87 -2.41
N GLU A 39 3.30 -6.03 -1.17
CA GLU A 39 2.72 -4.99 -0.32
C GLU A 39 3.49 -4.95 1.02
N LEU A 40 3.68 -3.77 1.59
CA LEU A 40 4.29 -3.63 2.91
C LEU A 40 3.20 -3.82 3.97
N ASP A 41 3.44 -4.71 4.94
CA ASP A 41 2.51 -4.93 6.05
C ASP A 41 2.37 -3.65 6.89
N ALA A 42 1.30 -2.89 6.64
CA ALA A 42 1.01 -1.64 7.32
C ALA A 42 0.80 -1.82 8.84
N GLN A 43 0.48 -3.03 9.29
CA GLN A 43 0.37 -3.39 10.71
C GLN A 43 1.73 -3.49 11.41
N SER A 44 2.81 -3.41 10.66
CA SER A 44 4.18 -3.35 11.16
C SER A 44 4.78 -1.95 11.08
N ALA A 45 4.10 -1.00 10.42
CA ALA A 45 4.44 0.40 10.55
C ALA A 45 3.97 0.91 11.93
N PRO A 46 4.80 1.68 12.67
CA PRO A 46 4.31 2.40 13.84
C PRO A 46 3.16 3.30 13.37
N ALA A 47 2.00 3.18 14.01
CA ALA A 47 0.84 4.00 13.68
C ALA A 47 1.28 5.48 13.59
N PRO A 48 0.94 6.20 12.51
CA PRO A 48 1.20 7.63 12.46
C PRO A 48 0.46 8.24 13.65
N ARG A 49 1.22 8.85 14.56
CA ARG A 49 0.62 9.73 15.57
C ARG A 49 -0.18 10.77 14.78
N PRO A 50 -1.43 11.08 15.14
CA PRO A 50 -2.10 12.21 14.52
C PRO A 50 -1.32 13.47 14.92
N SER A 51 -0.45 13.94 14.04
CA SER A 51 0.00 15.32 14.08
C SER A 51 -1.22 16.14 13.69
N ALA A 52 -2.03 16.49 14.67
CA ALA A 52 -3.06 17.50 14.53
C ALA A 52 -2.37 18.86 14.38
N THR A 53 -1.90 19.14 13.17
CA THR A 53 -1.65 20.51 12.71
C THR A 53 -2.05 20.54 11.26
N GLY A 54 -3.20 21.18 10.98
CA GLY A 54 -3.78 21.25 9.66
C GLY A 54 -2.81 21.84 8.65
N VAL A 55 -2.69 21.18 7.49
CA VAL A 55 -2.13 21.79 6.29
C VAL A 55 -3.27 22.56 5.64
N SER A 56 -3.39 23.82 6.05
CA SER A 56 -3.98 24.87 5.22
C SER A 56 -2.91 25.32 4.23
N ASP A 57 -2.48 24.46 3.30
CA ASP A 57 -1.68 24.93 2.18
C ASP A 57 -2.64 25.35 1.06
N GLY A 58 -2.60 26.63 0.72
CA GLY A 58 -3.54 27.35 -0.12
C GLY A 58 -3.53 26.96 -1.61
N HIS A 59 -3.24 25.70 -1.94
CA HIS A 59 -3.59 25.13 -3.23
C HIS A 59 -4.91 24.37 -3.09
N ALA A 60 -5.98 25.05 -3.47
CA ALA A 60 -7.28 24.42 -3.65
C ALA A 60 -7.15 23.26 -4.66
N PRO A 61 -7.88 22.15 -4.46
CA PRO A 61 -7.88 21.04 -5.41
C PRO A 61 -8.27 21.57 -6.80
N VAL A 62 -7.37 21.39 -7.77
CA VAL A 62 -7.60 21.81 -9.15
C VAL A 62 -8.50 20.77 -9.82
N PRO A 63 -9.55 21.18 -10.56
CA PRO A 63 -10.40 20.22 -11.28
C PRO A 63 -9.58 19.43 -12.30
N ILE A 64 -9.91 18.16 -12.44
CA ILE A 64 -9.22 17.18 -13.32
C ILE A 64 -9.15 17.60 -14.80
N THR A 65 -9.97 18.57 -15.24
CA THR A 65 -9.97 19.11 -16.60
C THR A 65 -8.72 19.93 -16.94
N GLU A 66 -7.90 20.27 -15.94
CA GLU A 66 -6.71 21.12 -16.08
C GLU A 66 -5.40 20.35 -15.81
N VAL A 67 -5.45 19.02 -15.82
CA VAL A 67 -4.25 18.18 -15.75
C VAL A 67 -3.74 17.95 -17.17
N ASP A 68 -2.83 18.81 -17.63
CA ASP A 68 -2.11 18.64 -18.89
C ASP A 68 -1.18 17.42 -18.82
N GLN A 69 -1.17 16.64 -19.89
CA GLN A 69 -0.58 15.30 -20.00
C GLN A 69 0.80 15.15 -19.37
N ILE A 70 0.91 14.29 -18.35
CA ILE A 70 2.17 13.58 -18.09
C ILE A 70 2.25 12.42 -19.10
N ASN A 71 2.98 12.65 -20.20
CA ASN A 71 3.26 11.67 -21.26
C ASN A 71 3.96 10.42 -20.73
#